data_AF-A0A1M6D0I9-F1
#
_entry.id   AF-A0A1M6D0I9-F1
#
_cell.length_a   1.000
_cell.length_b   1.000
_cell.length_c   1.000
_cell.angle_alpha   90.00
_cell.angle_beta   90.00
_cell.angle_gamma   90.00
#
_symmetry.space_group_name_H-M   'P 1'
#
loop_
_entity.id
_entity.type
_entity.pdbx_description
1 polymer ?
#
loop_
_entity_poly.entity_id
_entity_poly.type
_entity_poly.pdbx_seq_one_letter_code
_entity_poly.pdbx_strand_id
1 'polypeptide(L)'
;MKQIQVKKNILQSNDDLAEKNRVILEEKGVFTINLLGSPGAGKTSVLEQLIGNMKASTGMAVIEGDLYTTKDAERIEAQGIPVIQVNTGGACHLDAAMISEALHHLDLEKIRFLVIENVGNLVCPASYDLSEDMRITVLSITEGNDKPLKYPSMFQRSDVLIVNKMDLIQFTNFSMEELYRDIRSLNEDMKIFEVSCRTGEGFYDLCRFLKQSAMNKGGQKDA
;
A
#
# COMPACT_ATOMS: atom_id res chain seq x y z
N MET A 1 33.62 10.93 11.42
CA MET A 1 32.21 11.33 11.61
C MET A 1 31.48 10.18 12.29
N LYS A 2 30.98 10.35 13.52
CA LYS A 2 30.24 9.29 14.23
C LYS A 2 28.75 9.42 13.88
N GLN A 3 28.21 8.48 13.11
CA GLN A 3 26.77 8.34 12.88
C GLN A 3 26.14 7.46 13.96
N ILE A 4 24.89 7.81 14.30
CA ILE A 4 24.20 7.55 15.56
C ILE A 4 23.61 6.13 15.62
N GLN A 5 23.97 5.33 16.63
CA GLN A 5 23.43 3.97 16.91
C GLN A 5 21.90 3.94 17.12
N VAL A 6 21.31 5.04 17.59
CA VAL A 6 19.88 5.13 17.96
C VAL A 6 18.94 4.85 16.78
N LYS A 7 19.22 5.39 15.58
CA LYS A 7 18.36 5.15 14.41
C LYS A 7 18.33 3.67 13.99
N LYS A 8 19.47 2.98 14.11
CA LYS A 8 19.57 1.55 13.79
C LYS A 8 18.74 0.71 14.78
N ASN A 9 18.74 1.09 16.05
CA ASN A 9 18.00 0.35 17.08
C ASN A 9 16.48 0.49 16.93
N ILE A 10 15.97 1.66 16.51
CA ILE A 10 14.53 1.86 16.27
C ILE A 10 14.06 1.01 15.08
N LEU A 11 14.78 1.05 13.95
CA LEU A 11 14.42 0.26 12.78
C LEU A 11 14.52 -1.24 13.07
N GLN A 12 15.56 -1.70 13.77
CA GLN A 12 15.65 -3.10 14.18
C GLN A 12 14.47 -3.52 15.06
N SER A 13 14.09 -2.66 16.03
CA SER A 13 12.92 -2.95 16.87
C SER A 13 11.61 -2.98 16.08
N ASN A 14 11.48 -2.17 15.02
CA ASN A 14 10.35 -2.23 14.11
C ASN A 14 10.36 -3.55 13.35
N ASP A 15 11.50 -3.94 12.78
CA ASP A 15 11.64 -5.15 11.96
C ASP A 15 11.35 -6.41 12.80
N ASP A 16 11.80 -6.46 14.05
CA ASP A 16 11.51 -7.56 14.98
C ASP A 16 10.01 -7.68 15.30
N LEU A 17 9.27 -6.57 15.31
CA LEU A 17 7.81 -6.56 15.48
C LEU A 17 7.08 -6.90 14.17
N ALA A 18 7.57 -6.38 13.05
CA ALA A 18 7.04 -6.67 11.73
C ALA A 18 7.12 -8.17 11.44
N GLU A 19 8.20 -8.84 11.83
CA GLU A 19 8.32 -10.29 11.65
C GLU A 19 7.30 -11.07 12.49
N LYS A 20 7.06 -10.66 13.74
CA LYS A 20 6.03 -11.31 14.58
C LYS A 20 4.62 -11.16 14.00
N ASN A 21 4.28 -9.95 13.56
CA ASN A 21 3.01 -9.68 12.91
C ASN A 21 2.87 -10.48 11.60
N ARG A 22 3.97 -10.62 10.84
CA ARG A 22 4.02 -11.41 9.59
C ARG A 22 3.71 -12.87 9.86
N VAL A 23 4.31 -13.48 10.89
CA VAL A 23 4.01 -14.86 11.30
C VAL A 23 2.51 -15.02 11.62
N ILE A 24 1.90 -14.10 12.36
CA ILE A 24 0.45 -14.15 12.67
C ILE A 24 -0.38 -14.08 11.38
N LEU A 25 -0.07 -13.13 10.49
CA LEU A 25 -0.78 -12.96 9.22
C LEU A 25 -0.62 -14.19 8.32
N GLU A 26 0.58 -14.77 8.27
CA GLU A 26 0.88 -16.00 7.53
C GLU A 26 0.13 -17.20 8.11
N GLU A 27 0.12 -17.40 9.44
CA GLU A 27 -0.63 -18.46 10.12
C GLU A 27 -2.14 -18.35 9.86
N LYS A 28 -2.68 -17.14 9.71
CA LYS A 28 -4.08 -16.89 9.28
C LYS A 28 -4.24 -16.86 7.76
N GLY A 29 -3.14 -16.88 7.02
CA GLY A 29 -3.09 -16.91 5.56
C GLY A 29 -3.54 -15.60 4.92
N VAL A 30 -3.53 -14.50 5.67
CA VAL A 30 -3.96 -13.19 5.23
C VAL A 30 -2.92 -12.61 4.29
N PHE A 31 -3.32 -12.31 3.05
CA PHE A 31 -2.48 -11.58 2.13
C PHE A 31 -2.58 -10.09 2.43
N THR A 32 -1.45 -9.45 2.75
CA THR A 32 -1.39 -8.09 3.26
C THR A 32 -0.66 -7.20 2.27
N ILE A 33 -1.26 -6.07 1.90
CA ILE A 33 -0.61 -5.07 1.07
C ILE A 33 -0.43 -3.76 1.84
N ASN A 34 0.67 -3.05 1.58
CA ASN A 34 0.92 -1.69 2.07
C ASN A 34 0.74 -0.70 0.90
N LEU A 35 -0.33 0.09 0.96
CA LEU A 35 -0.68 1.08 -0.04
C LEU A 35 -0.06 2.43 0.30
N LEU A 36 0.96 2.79 -0.47
CA LEU A 36 1.85 3.94 -0.29
C LEU A 36 1.54 5.00 -1.35
N GLY A 37 2.00 6.23 -1.15
CA GLY A 37 1.86 7.31 -2.13
C GLY A 37 1.82 8.70 -1.51
N SER A 38 1.84 9.73 -2.33
CA SER A 38 1.72 11.12 -1.89
C SER A 38 0.31 11.45 -1.37
N PRO A 39 0.15 12.54 -0.58
CA PRO A 39 -1.15 13.14 -0.36
C PRO A 39 -1.83 13.47 -1.69
N GLY A 40 -3.09 13.05 -1.85
CA GLY A 40 -3.86 13.31 -3.08
C GLY A 40 -3.49 12.44 -4.29
N ALA A 41 -2.59 11.44 -4.16
CA ALA A 41 -2.32 10.46 -5.23
C ALA A 41 -3.55 9.61 -5.59
N GLY A 42 -4.50 9.49 -4.64
CA GLY A 42 -5.76 8.79 -4.80
C GLY A 42 -5.78 7.39 -4.18
N LYS A 43 -4.98 7.13 -3.13
CA LYS A 43 -4.89 5.85 -2.42
C LYS A 43 -6.26 5.34 -1.97
N THR A 44 -7.02 6.16 -1.23
CA THR A 44 -8.39 5.83 -0.79
C THR A 44 -9.32 5.52 -1.96
N SER A 45 -9.22 6.25 -3.08
CA SER A 45 -10.06 5.98 -4.26
C SER A 45 -9.64 4.73 -5.02
N VAL A 46 -8.34 4.41 -5.05
CA VAL A 46 -7.86 3.11 -5.53
C VAL A 46 -8.44 2.02 -4.65
N LEU A 47 -8.40 2.19 -3.33
CA LEU A 47 -8.94 1.23 -2.38
C LEU A 47 -10.45 1.02 -2.53
N GLU A 48 -11.24 2.09 -2.67
CA GLU A 48 -12.69 2.01 -2.97
C GLU A 48 -12.97 1.16 -4.22
N GLN A 49 -12.18 1.36 -5.29
CA GLN A 49 -12.29 0.56 -6.51
C GLN A 49 -11.89 -0.91 -6.28
N LEU A 50 -10.80 -1.18 -5.56
CA LEU A 50 -10.40 -2.55 -5.21
C LEU A 50 -11.50 -3.25 -4.39
N ILE A 51 -12.06 -2.58 -3.39
CA ILE A 51 -13.13 -3.10 -2.55
C ILE A 51 -14.36 -3.44 -3.40
N GLY A 52 -14.79 -2.54 -4.28
CA GLY A 52 -15.93 -2.77 -5.18
C GLY A 52 -15.75 -4.02 -6.07
N ASN A 53 -14.52 -4.31 -6.50
CA ASN A 53 -14.19 -5.40 -7.42
C ASN A 53 -13.79 -6.72 -6.74
N MET A 54 -13.41 -6.68 -5.47
CA MET A 54 -12.78 -7.82 -4.79
C MET A 54 -13.50 -8.31 -3.53
N LYS A 55 -14.20 -7.44 -2.78
CA LYS A 55 -14.68 -7.75 -1.41
C LYS A 55 -15.51 -9.02 -1.29
N ALA A 56 -16.36 -9.30 -2.28
CA ALA A 56 -17.23 -10.48 -2.29
C ALA A 56 -16.46 -11.82 -2.34
N SER A 57 -15.22 -11.80 -2.83
CA SER A 57 -14.40 -13.00 -3.04
C SER A 57 -13.23 -13.15 -2.07
N THR A 58 -12.91 -12.12 -1.27
CA THR A 58 -11.65 -12.08 -0.52
C THR A 58 -11.79 -11.79 0.97
N GLY A 59 -12.96 -11.40 1.49
CA GLY A 59 -13.09 -11.01 2.90
C GLY A 59 -12.08 -9.92 3.26
N MET A 60 -12.26 -8.73 2.67
CA MET A 60 -11.31 -7.62 2.82
C MET A 60 -11.45 -6.93 4.16
N ALA A 61 -10.34 -6.48 4.72
CA ALA A 61 -10.29 -5.51 5.80
C ALA A 61 -9.24 -4.42 5.51
N VAL A 62 -9.38 -3.27 6.17
CA VAL A 62 -8.47 -2.14 6.00
C VAL A 62 -7.96 -1.66 7.34
N ILE A 63 -6.66 -1.35 7.40
CA ILE A 63 -6.08 -0.48 8.41
C ILE A 63 -5.79 0.85 7.72
N GLU A 64 -6.45 1.91 8.15
CA GLU A 64 -6.30 3.26 7.58
C GLU A 64 -5.38 4.08 8.49
N GLY A 65 -4.32 4.65 7.92
CA GLY A 65 -3.38 5.51 8.63
C GLY A 65 -3.46 6.96 8.18
N ASP A 66 -3.95 7.83 9.05
CA ASP A 66 -3.96 9.28 8.86
C ASP A 66 -3.30 9.98 10.07
N LEU A 67 -2.88 11.22 9.87
CA LEU A 67 -2.31 12.06 10.92
C LEU A 67 -3.35 12.36 12.00
N TYR A 68 -4.59 12.71 11.61
CA TYR A 68 -5.58 13.27 12.53
C TYR A 68 -7.05 12.98 12.23
N THR A 69 -7.44 12.70 10.98
CA THR A 69 -8.86 12.66 10.60
C THR A 69 -9.35 11.23 10.39
N THR A 70 -10.66 11.04 10.47
CA THR A 70 -11.34 9.76 10.21
C THR A 70 -11.96 9.72 8.82
N LYS A 71 -11.73 10.74 7.98
CA LYS A 71 -12.50 10.93 6.73
C LYS A 71 -12.32 9.80 5.74
N ASP A 72 -11.10 9.28 5.62
CA ASP A 72 -10.82 8.20 4.69
C ASP A 72 -11.35 6.86 5.26
N ALA A 73 -11.22 6.60 6.57
CA ALA A 73 -11.85 5.43 7.19
C ALA A 73 -13.38 5.43 7.05
N GLU A 74 -14.06 6.56 7.26
CA GLU A 74 -15.52 6.68 7.11
C GLU A 74 -15.97 6.35 5.66
N ARG A 75 -15.22 6.83 4.67
CA ARG A 75 -15.48 6.52 3.25
C ARG A 75 -15.31 5.04 2.93
N ILE A 76 -14.29 4.41 3.50
CA ILE A 76 -14.00 2.99 3.30
C ILE A 76 -15.01 2.12 4.04
N GLU A 77 -15.37 2.48 5.28
CA GLU A 77 -16.36 1.76 6.09
C GLU A 77 -17.74 1.77 5.43
N ALA A 78 -18.10 2.88 4.76
CA ALA A 78 -19.33 2.97 3.96
C ALA A 78 -19.40 1.93 2.80
N GLN A 79 -18.28 1.31 2.43
CA GLN A 79 -18.25 0.19 1.48
C GLN A 79 -18.63 -1.17 2.11
N GLY A 80 -18.88 -1.22 3.42
CA GLY A 80 -19.35 -2.40 4.14
C GLY A 80 -18.27 -3.44 4.42
N ILE A 81 -17.04 -2.99 4.69
CA ILE A 81 -15.93 -3.86 5.13
C ILE A 81 -15.40 -3.40 6.50
N PRO A 82 -14.73 -4.28 7.27
CA PRO A 82 -14.05 -3.87 8.50
C PRO A 82 -12.92 -2.86 8.22
N VAL A 83 -12.90 -1.78 9.00
CA VAL A 83 -11.86 -0.74 8.94
C VAL A 83 -11.38 -0.41 10.34
N ILE A 84 -10.07 -0.35 10.52
CA ILE A 84 -9.44 0.16 11.75
C ILE A 84 -8.72 1.46 11.42
N GLN A 85 -9.16 2.56 12.01
CA GLN A 85 -8.47 3.85 11.96
C GLN A 85 -7.27 3.85 12.90
N VAL A 86 -6.11 4.27 12.39
CA VAL A 86 -4.90 4.55 13.16
C VAL A 86 -4.54 6.01 12.99
N ASN A 87 -4.80 6.81 14.03
CA ASN A 87 -4.34 8.20 14.09
C ASN A 87 -2.91 8.25 14.61
N THR A 88 -1.98 8.67 13.76
CA THR A 88 -0.55 8.64 14.09
C THR A 88 -0.10 9.76 15.04
N GLY A 89 -0.99 10.71 15.37
CA GLY A 89 -0.69 11.80 16.29
C GLY A 89 0.41 12.75 15.77
N GLY A 90 0.53 12.87 14.45
CA GLY A 90 1.53 13.70 13.78
C GLY A 90 2.73 12.95 13.20
N ALA A 91 2.84 11.63 13.39
CA ALA A 91 3.90 10.85 12.75
C ALA A 91 3.64 10.67 11.25
N CYS A 92 4.68 10.86 10.43
CA CYS A 92 4.59 10.87 8.96
C CYS A 92 4.49 9.49 8.28
N HIS A 93 4.30 8.42 9.05
CA HIS A 93 4.26 7.01 8.64
C HIS A 93 3.56 6.16 9.71
N LEU A 94 3.14 4.95 9.32
CA LEU A 94 2.80 3.86 10.24
C LEU A 94 4.05 3.04 10.58
N ASP A 95 4.05 2.39 11.74
CA ASP A 95 5.07 1.42 12.18
C ASP A 95 4.44 0.07 12.56
N ALA A 96 5.27 -0.96 12.74
CA ALA A 96 4.80 -2.32 13.03
C ALA A 96 4.07 -2.44 14.39
N ALA A 97 4.35 -1.57 15.36
CA ALA A 97 3.66 -1.58 16.64
C ALA A 97 2.21 -1.09 16.47
N MET A 98 2.00 -0.04 15.69
CA MET A 98 0.67 0.45 15.31
C MET A 98 -0.14 -0.62 14.57
N ILE A 99 0.50 -1.38 13.66
CA ILE A 99 -0.14 -2.50 12.98
C ILE A 99 -0.48 -3.61 13.96
N SER A 100 0.42 -3.96 14.87
CA SER A 100 0.18 -5.00 15.89
C SER A 100 -1.07 -4.70 16.72
N GLU A 101 -1.20 -3.45 17.18
CA GLU A 101 -2.39 -3.01 17.92
C GLU A 101 -3.64 -3.09 17.04
N ALA A 102 -3.59 -2.62 15.79
CA ALA A 102 -4.74 -2.69 14.88
C ALA A 102 -5.20 -4.13 14.59
N LEU A 103 -4.27 -5.08 14.48
CA LEU A 103 -4.59 -6.49 14.27
C LEU A 103 -5.39 -7.11 15.42
N HIS A 104 -5.23 -6.63 16.65
CA HIS A 104 -6.00 -7.11 17.80
C HIS A 104 -7.50 -6.78 17.72
N HIS A 105 -7.86 -5.78 16.91
CA HIS A 105 -9.25 -5.35 16.70
C HIS A 105 -9.89 -5.99 15.46
N LEU A 106 -9.16 -6.83 14.73
CA LEU A 106 -9.63 -7.52 13.53
C LEU A 106 -9.90 -9.00 13.81
N ASP A 107 -11.02 -9.51 13.28
CA ASP A 107 -11.32 -10.94 13.25
C ASP A 107 -10.58 -11.60 12.06
N LEU A 108 -9.31 -11.95 12.28
CA LEU A 108 -8.43 -12.49 11.23
C LEU A 108 -8.91 -13.84 10.65
N GLU A 109 -9.81 -14.56 11.32
CA GLU A 109 -10.40 -15.79 10.78
C GLU A 109 -11.34 -15.52 9.59
N LYS A 110 -11.89 -14.31 9.50
CA LYS A 110 -12.82 -13.90 8.43
C LYS A 110 -12.15 -13.10 7.31
N ILE A 111 -10.86 -12.85 7.43
CA ILE A 111 -10.12 -11.96 6.52
C ILE A 111 -9.17 -12.81 5.69
N ARG A 112 -9.12 -12.55 4.37
CA ARG A 112 -8.09 -13.14 3.49
C ARG A 112 -7.22 -12.09 2.83
N PHE A 113 -7.66 -10.83 2.80
CA PHE A 113 -6.97 -9.74 2.14
C PHE A 113 -7.01 -8.48 3.02
N LEU A 114 -5.84 -8.08 3.53
CA LEU A 114 -5.68 -6.89 4.37
C LEU A 114 -5.00 -5.79 3.57
N VAL A 115 -5.56 -4.59 3.59
CA VAL A 115 -4.92 -3.40 3.04
C VAL A 115 -4.52 -2.48 4.18
N ILE A 116 -3.25 -2.11 4.22
CA ILE A 116 -2.76 -1.03 5.07
C ILE A 116 -2.67 0.21 4.17
N GLU A 117 -3.61 1.16 4.31
CA GLU A 117 -3.45 2.47 3.67
C GLU A 117 -2.52 3.32 4.54
N ASN A 118 -1.32 3.59 4.05
CA ASN A 118 -0.33 4.37 4.80
C ASN A 118 -0.60 5.88 4.72
N VAL A 119 0.08 6.63 5.59
CA VAL A 119 0.07 8.09 5.55
C VAL A 119 0.59 8.57 4.19
N GLY A 120 -0.04 9.60 3.63
CA GLY A 120 0.38 10.21 2.37
C GLY A 120 1.80 10.79 2.44
N ASN A 121 2.81 10.03 2.03
CA ASN A 121 4.22 10.42 2.09
C ASN A 121 5.11 9.48 1.25
N LEU A 122 6.00 10.05 0.42
CA LEU A 122 6.96 9.29 -0.40
C LEU A 122 8.34 9.10 0.26
N VAL A 123 8.54 9.56 1.49
CA VAL A 123 9.84 9.55 2.17
C VAL A 123 9.82 8.63 3.40
N CYS A 124 9.07 8.99 4.44
CA CYS A 124 9.13 8.27 5.73
C CYS A 124 8.73 6.79 5.59
N PRO A 125 7.60 6.44 4.95
CA PRO A 125 7.10 5.06 4.94
C PRO A 125 8.02 4.08 4.23
N ALA A 126 8.86 4.53 3.30
CA ALA A 126 9.76 3.66 2.54
C ALA A 126 10.71 2.84 3.44
N SER A 127 11.02 3.35 4.64
CA SER A 127 11.99 2.73 5.56
C SER A 127 11.40 1.73 6.55
N TYR A 128 10.08 1.63 6.68
CA TYR A 128 9.43 0.80 7.71
C TYR A 128 8.76 -0.42 7.08
N ASP A 129 9.06 -1.61 7.60
CA ASP A 129 8.33 -2.84 7.31
C ASP A 129 7.08 -2.92 8.20
N LEU A 130 5.93 -3.19 7.60
CA LEU A 130 4.62 -3.31 8.26
C LEU A 130 4.05 -4.72 8.12
N SER A 131 4.90 -5.71 7.82
CA SER A 131 4.53 -7.12 7.64
C SER A 131 3.77 -7.40 6.35
N GLU A 132 3.77 -6.45 5.41
CA GLU A 132 3.13 -6.63 4.12
C GLU A 132 3.83 -7.69 3.27
N ASP A 133 3.05 -8.39 2.47
CA ASP A 133 3.52 -9.27 1.40
C ASP A 133 3.88 -8.48 0.13
N MET A 134 3.30 -7.29 0.00
CA MET A 134 3.43 -6.48 -1.20
C MET A 134 3.34 -4.98 -0.89
N ARG A 135 4.30 -4.22 -1.38
CA ARG A 135 4.32 -2.76 -1.36
C ARG A 135 3.78 -2.22 -2.68
N ILE A 136 2.71 -1.44 -2.58
CA ILE A 136 2.06 -0.83 -3.74
C ILE A 136 2.16 0.69 -3.60
N THR A 137 2.92 1.34 -4.48
CA THR A 137 2.99 2.80 -4.52
C THR A 137 1.99 3.34 -5.54
N VAL A 138 1.15 4.29 -5.12
CA VAL A 138 0.26 5.06 -5.98
C VAL A 138 0.93 6.38 -6.35
N LEU A 139 1.07 6.62 -7.65
CA LEU A 139 1.54 7.86 -8.24
C LEU A 139 0.43 8.45 -9.10
N SER A 140 0.03 9.69 -8.85
CA SER A 140 -0.90 10.41 -9.71
C SER A 140 -0.16 11.11 -10.84
N ILE A 141 -0.70 11.08 -12.06
CA ILE A 141 -0.10 11.81 -13.18
C ILE A 141 0.02 13.33 -12.93
N THR A 142 -0.84 13.89 -12.09
CA THR A 142 -0.78 15.31 -11.70
C THR A 142 0.43 15.66 -10.84
N GLU A 143 1.16 14.67 -10.34
CA GLU A 143 2.38 14.88 -9.57
C GLU A 143 3.61 15.11 -10.47
N GLY A 144 3.58 14.62 -11.72
CA GLY A 144 4.70 14.65 -12.67
C GLY A 144 5.51 13.34 -12.69
N ASN A 145 6.08 13.01 -13.85
CA ASN A 145 6.77 11.73 -14.09
C ASN A 145 8.18 11.62 -13.50
N ASP A 146 8.69 12.68 -12.88
CA ASP A 146 10.03 12.77 -12.28
C ASP A 146 10.13 12.21 -10.85
N LYS A 147 8.99 11.78 -10.27
CA LYS A 147 8.93 11.30 -8.87
C LYS A 147 9.81 10.08 -8.59
N PRO A 148 9.96 9.09 -9.48
CA PRO A 148 10.88 7.98 -9.29
C PRO A 148 12.27 8.39 -8.84
N LEU A 149 12.95 9.24 -9.63
CA LEU A 149 14.32 9.65 -9.34
C LEU A 149 14.41 10.65 -8.18
N LYS A 150 13.32 11.38 -7.88
CA LYS A 150 13.25 12.26 -6.71
C LYS A 150 13.08 11.50 -5.39
N TYR A 151 12.41 10.34 -5.41
CA TYR A 151 12.13 9.53 -4.22
C TYR A 151 12.57 8.06 -4.41
N PRO A 152 13.84 7.81 -4.76
CA PRO A 152 14.27 6.51 -5.29
C PRO A 152 14.02 5.37 -4.31
N SER A 153 14.20 5.61 -3.00
CA SER A 153 13.99 4.58 -1.97
C SER A 153 12.55 4.06 -1.92
N MET A 154 11.54 4.85 -2.30
CA MET A 154 10.15 4.38 -2.34
C MET A 154 9.94 3.41 -3.52
N PHE A 155 10.39 3.81 -4.70
CA PHE A 155 10.17 3.05 -5.93
C PHE A 155 11.08 1.82 -6.03
N GLN A 156 12.30 1.87 -5.47
CA GLN A 156 13.19 0.71 -5.36
C GLN A 156 12.61 -0.41 -4.49
N ARG A 157 11.78 -0.05 -3.49
CA ARG A 157 11.19 -0.99 -2.53
C ARG A 157 9.75 -1.36 -2.85
N SER A 158 9.16 -0.82 -3.92
CA SER A 158 7.78 -1.12 -4.30
C SER A 158 7.75 -2.30 -5.26
N ASP A 159 6.83 -3.24 -5.04
CA ASP A 159 6.61 -4.37 -5.95
C ASP A 159 5.68 -3.98 -7.10
N VAL A 160 4.77 -3.03 -6.82
CA VAL A 160 3.78 -2.53 -7.77
C VAL A 160 3.75 -1.01 -7.74
N LEU A 161 3.69 -0.40 -8.92
CA LEU A 161 3.32 0.98 -9.14
C LEU A 161 1.94 1.07 -9.78
N ILE A 162 1.05 1.82 -9.14
CA ILE A 162 -0.21 2.24 -9.73
C ILE A 162 -0.05 3.68 -10.22
N VAL A 163 -0.14 3.88 -11.53
CA VAL A 163 -0.18 5.20 -12.15
C VAL A 163 -1.64 5.62 -12.29
N ASN A 164 -2.11 6.46 -11.39
CA ASN A 164 -3.52 6.84 -11.26
C ASN A 164 -3.84 8.16 -11.99
N LYS A 165 -5.14 8.38 -12.19
CA LYS A 165 -5.76 9.54 -12.86
C LYS A 165 -5.42 9.64 -14.34
N MET A 166 -5.22 8.51 -15.01
CA MET A 166 -4.87 8.46 -16.43
C MET A 166 -5.88 9.19 -17.34
N ASP A 167 -7.12 9.37 -16.89
CA ASP A 167 -8.13 10.19 -17.57
C ASP A 167 -7.71 11.66 -17.78
N LEU A 168 -6.73 12.15 -17.01
CA LEU A 168 -6.23 13.51 -17.12
C LEU A 168 -4.95 13.64 -17.96
N ILE A 169 -4.39 12.55 -18.52
CA ILE A 169 -3.04 12.57 -19.11
C ILE A 169 -2.90 13.58 -20.24
N GLN A 170 -3.94 13.70 -21.07
CA GLN A 170 -4.02 14.66 -22.18
C GLN A 170 -3.97 16.14 -21.75
N PHE A 171 -4.18 16.44 -20.47
CA PHE A 171 -4.11 17.79 -19.91
C PHE A 171 -2.78 18.08 -19.20
N THR A 172 -1.81 17.17 -19.34
CA THR A 172 -0.51 17.25 -18.66
C THR A 172 0.64 17.06 -19.66
N ASN A 173 1.84 17.44 -19.24
CA ASN A 173 3.08 17.10 -19.96
C ASN A 173 3.69 15.80 -19.44
N PHE A 174 2.90 14.92 -18.82
CA PHE A 174 3.41 13.70 -18.19
C PHE A 174 3.90 12.72 -19.27
N SER A 175 5.16 12.31 -19.19
CA SER A 175 5.73 11.31 -20.09
C SER A 175 5.73 9.92 -19.46
N MET A 176 4.88 9.02 -19.99
CA MET A 176 4.91 7.60 -19.59
C MET A 176 6.22 6.92 -19.98
N GLU A 177 6.81 7.30 -21.12
CA GLU A 177 8.08 6.72 -21.57
C GLU A 177 9.23 7.03 -20.61
N GLU A 178 9.33 8.29 -20.16
CA GLU A 178 10.33 8.69 -19.16
C GLU A 178 10.06 8.01 -17.81
N LEU A 179 8.79 7.97 -17.38
CA LEU A 179 8.42 7.25 -16.16
C LEU A 179 8.89 5.78 -16.22
N TYR A 180 8.61 5.08 -17.32
CA TYR A 180 9.01 3.70 -17.50
C TYR A 180 10.52 3.52 -17.42
N ARG A 181 11.27 4.39 -18.10
CA ARG A 181 12.73 4.37 -18.10
C ARG A 181 13.29 4.56 -16.69
N ASP A 182 12.78 5.55 -15.97
CA ASP A 182 13.24 5.87 -14.62
C ASP A 182 12.92 4.75 -13.64
N ILE A 183 11.70 4.20 -13.71
CA ILE A 183 11.30 3.03 -12.92
C ILE A 183 12.22 1.85 -13.17
N ARG A 184 12.46 1.48 -14.44
CA ARG A 184 13.30 0.33 -14.76
C ARG A 184 14.75 0.52 -14.32
N SER A 185 15.24 1.76 -14.27
CA SER A 185 16.57 2.07 -13.72
C SER A 185 16.69 1.85 -12.20
N LEU A 186 15.56 1.87 -11.48
CA LEU A 186 15.50 1.71 -10.02
C LEU A 186 15.06 0.30 -9.60
N ASN A 187 14.08 -0.26 -10.28
CA ASN A 187 13.50 -1.57 -10.01
C ASN A 187 12.99 -2.18 -11.32
N GLU A 188 13.78 -3.10 -11.89
CA GLU A 188 13.48 -3.76 -13.16
C GLU A 188 12.24 -4.66 -13.07
N ASP A 189 11.95 -5.23 -11.90
CA ASP A 189 10.88 -6.22 -11.70
C ASP A 189 9.51 -5.60 -11.38
N MET A 190 9.48 -4.30 -11.00
CA MET A 190 8.26 -3.64 -10.55
C MET A 190 7.14 -3.74 -11.59
N LYS A 191 5.96 -4.21 -11.18
CA LYS A 191 4.76 -4.23 -12.03
C LYS A 191 4.14 -2.84 -12.07
N ILE A 192 3.65 -2.42 -13.23
CA ILE A 192 3.08 -1.09 -13.41
C ILE A 192 1.66 -1.25 -13.96
N PHE A 193 0.70 -0.61 -13.30
CA PHE A 193 -0.69 -0.57 -13.72
C PHE A 193 -1.12 0.87 -13.95
N GLU A 194 -1.52 1.17 -15.17
CA GLU A 194 -2.14 2.44 -15.54
C GLU A 194 -3.64 2.36 -15.22
N VAL A 195 -4.14 3.27 -14.38
CA VAL A 195 -5.54 3.23 -13.92
C VAL A 195 -6.17 4.62 -13.90
N SER A 196 -7.50 4.64 -13.97
CA SER A 196 -8.28 5.80 -13.54
C SER A 196 -9.37 5.35 -12.58
N CYS A 197 -9.30 5.84 -11.33
CA CYS A 197 -10.36 5.62 -10.36
C CYS A 197 -11.70 6.23 -10.79
N ARG A 198 -11.65 7.25 -11.68
CA ARG A 198 -12.84 7.95 -12.17
C ARG A 198 -13.59 7.13 -13.21
N THR A 199 -12.86 6.51 -14.16
CA THR A 199 -13.47 5.73 -15.25
C THR A 199 -13.56 4.24 -14.94
N GLY A 200 -12.80 3.75 -13.95
CA GLY A 200 -12.64 2.32 -13.65
C GLY A 200 -11.64 1.61 -14.56
N GLU A 201 -11.03 2.31 -15.51
CA GLU A 201 -10.05 1.74 -16.44
C GLU A 201 -8.82 1.21 -15.69
N GLY A 202 -8.27 0.08 -16.16
CA GLY A 202 -7.10 -0.60 -15.58
C GLY A 202 -7.39 -1.47 -14.36
N PHE A 203 -8.52 -1.28 -13.67
CA PHE A 203 -8.82 -2.03 -12.45
C PHE A 203 -9.07 -3.52 -12.66
N TYR A 204 -9.52 -3.93 -13.86
CA TYR A 204 -9.72 -5.34 -14.17
C TYR A 204 -8.41 -6.14 -14.04
N ASP A 205 -7.34 -5.67 -14.69
CA ASP A 205 -6.05 -6.36 -14.68
C ASP A 205 -5.35 -6.22 -13.33
N LEU A 206 -5.44 -5.05 -12.68
CA LEU A 206 -4.93 -4.86 -11.32
C LEU A 206 -5.60 -5.82 -10.32
N CYS A 207 -6.93 -5.89 -10.30
CA CYS A 207 -7.66 -6.78 -9.40
C CYS A 207 -7.37 -8.25 -9.68
N ARG A 208 -7.26 -8.64 -10.97
CA ARG A 208 -6.88 -10.01 -11.34
C ARG A 208 -5.50 -10.35 -10.79
N PHE A 209 -4.52 -9.46 -10.97
CA PHE A 209 -3.16 -9.65 -10.46
C PHE A 209 -3.16 -9.81 -8.93
N LEU A 210 -3.83 -8.92 -8.19
CA LEU A 210 -3.88 -8.99 -6.73
C LEU A 210 -4.59 -10.24 -6.22
N LYS A 211 -5.69 -10.67 -6.86
CA LYS A 211 -6.36 -11.94 -6.53
C LYS A 211 -5.43 -13.13 -6.74
N GLN A 212 -4.68 -13.15 -7.84
CA GLN A 212 -3.75 -14.24 -8.13
C GLN A 212 -2.60 -14.28 -7.12
N SER A 213 -2.03 -13.13 -6.77
CA SER A 213 -1.00 -13.02 -5.73
C SER A 213 -1.50 -13.51 -4.37
N ALA A 214 -2.72 -13.15 -3.97
CA ALA A 214 -3.34 -13.62 -2.74
C ALA A 214 -3.61 -15.14 -2.76
N MET A 215 -4.06 -15.69 -3.90
CA MET A 215 -4.27 -17.13 -4.06
C MET A 215 -2.95 -17.92 -3.97
N ASN A 216 -1.85 -17.39 -4.55
CA ASN A 216 -0.54 -18.04 -4.49
C ASN A 216 -0.03 -18.15 -3.05
N LYS A 217 -0.28 -17.15 -2.20
CA LYS A 217 0.02 -17.22 -0.75
C LYS A 217 -0.85 -18.27 -0.05
N GLY A 218 -2.14 -18.35 -0.40
CA GLY A 218 -3.05 -19.35 0.17
C GLY A 218 -2.69 -20.80 -0.21
N GLY A 219 -2.28 -21.03 -1.45
CA GLY A 219 -1.92 -22.37 -1.96
C GLY A 219 -0.63 -22.96 -1.39
N GLN A 220 0.23 -22.15 -0.75
CA GLN A 220 1.41 -22.64 -0.02
C GLN A 220 1.07 -23.33 1.31
N LYS A 221 -0.19 -23.26 1.79
CA LYS A 221 -0.63 -23.97 3.00
C LYS A 221 -1.17 -25.38 2.77
N ASP A 222 -1.63 -25.66 1.55
CA ASP A 222 -2.26 -26.93 1.20
C ASP A 222 -1.28 -27.90 0.52
N ALA A 223 0.02 -27.55 0.46
CA ALA A 223 1.12 -28.34 -0.08
C ALA A 223 2.11 -28.71 1.03
#